data_AF-A0A2N5ZGQ5-F1
#
_entry.id   AF-A0A2N5ZGQ5-F1
#
_cell.length_a   1.000
_cell.length_b   1.000
_cell.length_c   1.000
_cell.angle_alpha   90.00
_cell.angle_beta   90.00
_cell.angle_gamma   90.00
#
_symmetry.space_group_name_H-M   'P 1'
#
loop_
_entity.id
_entity.type
_entity.pdbx_description
1 polymer ?
#
loop_
_entity_poly.entity_id
_entity_poly.type
_entity_poly.pdbx_seq_one_letter_code
_entity_poly.pdbx_strand_id
1 'polypeptide(L)'
;MDLHQPSIELLGLQINEPVTVMTDLLVSVVCLFAFIKLLQLPYRSKLKLYLQWYFILMALATAIGGIIGHGFLWYFTASWENPQWINDIIAKVPFLEMHEPAYAWKLPGWIVSMLSIMFVERAAIEQVRPIVKPGIGRAFRTVNLVELFTFMIITLATLNFRYVEIHSGYGLMFVVLSLQGYAYLRTKNEGSKLFLIGVFVAAIAALIFMNEIGISKWFNHFDISHTLMAVAAFIFYKGAVKMLEINHARRVR
;
A
#
# COMPACT_ATOMS: atom_id res chain seq x y z
N MET A 1 26.41 5.45 9.05
CA MET A 1 26.94 4.91 7.78
C MET A 1 26.06 5.45 6.67
N ASP A 2 26.62 5.87 5.55
CA ASP A 2 25.82 6.24 4.38
C ASP A 2 25.18 4.96 3.81
N LEU A 3 23.84 4.91 3.81
CA LEU A 3 23.03 3.79 3.31
C LEU A 3 22.45 4.07 1.92
N HIS A 4 22.88 5.15 1.26
CA HIS A 4 22.47 5.45 -0.11
C HIS A 4 23.01 4.39 -1.07
N GLN A 5 22.11 3.83 -1.89
CA GLN A 5 22.48 2.85 -2.90
C GLN A 5 23.33 3.51 -4.00
N PRO A 6 24.40 2.85 -4.48
CA PRO A 6 25.16 3.33 -5.63
C PRO A 6 24.43 3.03 -6.94
N SER A 7 24.63 3.89 -7.94
CA SER A 7 24.17 3.63 -9.29
C SER A 7 25.00 2.54 -9.99
N ILE A 8 24.38 1.85 -10.94
CA ILE A 8 25.04 0.93 -11.87
C ILE A 8 24.76 1.37 -13.31
N GLU A 9 25.64 1.02 -14.22
CA GLU A 9 25.45 1.23 -15.65
C GLU A 9 25.34 -0.12 -16.36
N LEU A 10 24.25 -0.33 -17.08
CA LEU A 10 23.99 -1.53 -17.85
C LEU A 10 23.64 -1.15 -19.29
N LEU A 11 24.46 -1.59 -20.26
CA LEU A 11 24.26 -1.31 -21.68
C LEU A 11 24.12 0.20 -22.01
N GLY A 12 24.84 1.06 -21.29
CA GLY A 12 24.77 2.53 -21.44
C GLY A 12 23.59 3.19 -20.73
N LEU A 13 22.79 2.44 -19.96
CA LEU A 13 21.69 2.97 -19.15
C LEU A 13 22.07 2.98 -17.67
N GLN A 14 21.94 4.14 -17.05
CA GLN A 14 22.17 4.31 -15.60
C GLN A 14 20.93 3.92 -14.81
N ILE A 15 21.12 3.09 -13.77
CA ILE A 15 20.09 2.68 -12.81
C ILE A 15 20.58 3.08 -11.42
N ASN A 16 19.85 3.96 -10.73
CA ASN A 16 20.39 4.60 -9.51
C ASN A 16 20.29 3.76 -8.24
N GLU A 17 19.18 3.05 -8.06
CA GLU A 17 18.93 2.24 -6.88
C GLU A 17 18.55 0.81 -7.29
N PRO A 18 19.49 0.05 -7.88
CA PRO A 18 19.17 -1.20 -8.56
C PRO A 18 18.56 -2.27 -7.64
N VAL A 19 18.92 -2.28 -6.35
CA VAL A 19 18.33 -3.22 -5.39
C VAL A 19 16.94 -2.75 -4.95
N THR A 20 16.73 -1.43 -4.81
CA THR A 20 15.39 -0.88 -4.54
C THR A 20 14.45 -1.22 -5.69
N VAL A 21 14.90 -1.03 -6.95
CA VAL A 21 14.13 -1.42 -8.14
C VAL A 21 13.78 -2.91 -8.11
N MET A 22 14.74 -3.77 -7.80
CA MET A 22 14.53 -5.21 -7.76
C MET A 22 13.52 -5.61 -6.67
N THR A 23 13.61 -5.03 -5.47
CA THR A 23 12.70 -5.35 -4.35
C THR A 23 11.31 -4.77 -4.56
N ASP A 24 11.17 -3.61 -5.20
CA ASP A 24 9.88 -3.09 -5.66
C ASP A 24 9.21 -4.03 -6.68
N LEU A 25 9.97 -4.49 -7.68
CA LEU A 25 9.48 -5.44 -8.67
C LEU A 25 9.12 -6.79 -8.05
N LEU A 26 9.80 -7.21 -6.97
CA LEU A 26 9.41 -8.40 -6.20
C LEU A 26 8.00 -8.23 -5.60
N VAL A 27 7.71 -7.09 -4.96
CA VAL A 27 6.35 -6.79 -4.47
C VAL A 27 5.35 -6.83 -5.63
N SER A 28 5.71 -6.20 -6.76
CA SER A 28 4.87 -6.15 -7.95
C SER A 28 4.51 -7.54 -8.47
N VAL A 29 5.50 -8.42 -8.61
CA VAL A 29 5.32 -9.80 -9.07
C VAL A 29 4.44 -10.60 -8.11
N VAL A 30 4.66 -10.48 -6.80
CA VAL A 30 3.84 -11.19 -5.79
C VAL A 30 2.38 -10.73 -5.85
N CYS A 31 2.15 -9.42 -5.94
CA CYS A 31 0.81 -8.86 -6.04
C CYS A 31 0.13 -9.22 -7.37
N LEU A 32 0.85 -9.21 -8.49
CA LEU A 32 0.32 -9.65 -9.78
C LEU A 32 -0.04 -11.14 -9.78
N PHE A 33 0.83 -11.97 -9.20
CA PHE A 33 0.56 -13.40 -8.97
C PHE A 33 -0.72 -13.59 -8.17
N ALA A 34 -0.87 -12.87 -7.06
CA ALA A 34 -2.06 -12.92 -6.22
C ALA A 34 -3.32 -12.54 -6.99
N PHE A 35 -3.29 -11.46 -7.77
CA PHE A 35 -4.39 -11.03 -8.63
C PHE A 35 -4.80 -12.11 -9.64
N ILE A 36 -3.84 -12.68 -10.38
CA ILE A 36 -4.08 -13.75 -11.37
C ILE A 36 -4.70 -14.97 -10.69
N LYS A 37 -4.18 -15.38 -9.53
CA LYS A 37 -4.73 -16.51 -8.77
C LYS A 37 -6.15 -16.23 -8.26
N LEU A 38 -6.45 -15.00 -7.83
CA LEU A 38 -7.82 -14.64 -7.46
C LEU A 38 -8.77 -14.68 -8.66
N LEU A 39 -8.36 -14.26 -9.87
CA LEU A 39 -9.20 -14.35 -11.07
C LEU A 39 -9.69 -15.79 -11.33
N GLN A 40 -8.82 -16.78 -11.10
CA GLN A 40 -9.10 -18.20 -11.32
C GLN A 40 -10.11 -18.81 -10.32
N LEU A 41 -10.41 -18.15 -9.20
CA LEU A 41 -11.38 -18.66 -8.23
C LEU A 41 -12.83 -18.52 -8.74
N PRO A 42 -13.69 -19.54 -8.61
CA PRO A 42 -15.08 -19.48 -9.11
C PRO A 42 -15.99 -18.56 -8.27
N TYR A 43 -15.53 -18.10 -7.11
CA TYR A 43 -16.33 -17.31 -6.17
C TYR A 43 -16.66 -15.92 -6.74
N ARG A 44 -17.94 -15.53 -6.74
CA ARG A 44 -18.38 -14.17 -7.08
C ARG A 44 -18.79 -13.41 -5.82
N SER A 45 -18.03 -12.38 -5.46
CA SER A 45 -18.33 -11.52 -4.30
C SER A 45 -17.68 -10.13 -4.42
N LYS A 46 -18.26 -9.13 -3.74
CA LYS A 46 -17.65 -7.79 -3.64
C LYS A 46 -16.29 -7.83 -2.95
N LEU A 47 -16.14 -8.70 -1.94
CA LEU A 47 -14.88 -8.95 -1.27
C LEU A 47 -13.79 -9.37 -2.26
N LYS A 48 -14.09 -10.32 -3.16
CA LYS A 48 -13.14 -10.75 -4.21
C LYS A 48 -12.74 -9.57 -5.09
N LEU A 49 -13.72 -8.78 -5.54
CA LEU A 49 -13.48 -7.62 -6.40
C LEU A 49 -12.56 -6.59 -5.72
N TYR A 50 -12.80 -6.26 -4.45
CA TYR A 50 -11.94 -5.32 -3.73
C TYR A 50 -10.52 -5.85 -3.54
N LEU A 51 -10.38 -7.14 -3.22
CA LEU A 51 -9.06 -7.77 -3.10
C LEU A 51 -8.31 -7.81 -4.44
N GLN A 52 -9.01 -8.04 -5.54
CA GLN A 52 -8.44 -7.98 -6.88
C GLN A 52 -7.91 -6.58 -7.21
N TRP A 53 -8.72 -5.54 -6.94
CA TRP A 53 -8.29 -4.15 -7.11
C TRP A 53 -7.10 -3.78 -6.23
N TYR A 54 -7.10 -4.20 -4.96
CA TYR A 54 -5.96 -4.05 -4.06
C TYR A 54 -4.68 -4.62 -4.70
N PHE A 55 -4.69 -5.89 -5.09
CA PHE A 55 -3.49 -6.55 -5.61
C PHE A 55 -3.01 -5.97 -6.94
N ILE A 56 -3.89 -5.71 -7.91
CA ILE A 56 -3.45 -5.17 -9.19
C ILE A 56 -2.94 -3.73 -9.06
N LEU A 57 -3.57 -2.89 -8.23
CA LEU A 57 -3.10 -1.54 -8.00
C LEU A 57 -1.80 -1.52 -7.22
N MET A 58 -1.62 -2.41 -6.23
CA MET A 58 -0.33 -2.52 -5.53
C MET A 58 0.79 -2.97 -6.47
N ALA A 59 0.49 -3.89 -7.39
CA ALA A 59 1.44 -4.34 -8.39
C ALA A 59 1.88 -3.20 -9.33
N LEU A 60 0.92 -2.39 -9.79
CA LEU A 60 1.20 -1.22 -10.62
C LEU A 60 1.96 -0.14 -9.84
N ALA A 61 1.55 0.17 -8.61
CA ALA A 61 2.18 1.20 -7.79
C ALA A 61 3.66 0.92 -7.53
N THR A 62 3.99 -0.32 -7.14
CA THR A 62 5.38 -0.73 -6.85
C THR A 62 6.21 -0.88 -8.11
N ALA A 63 5.62 -1.32 -9.24
CA ALA A 63 6.33 -1.29 -10.52
C ALA A 63 6.67 0.13 -10.96
N ILE A 64 5.73 1.07 -10.83
CA ILE A 64 5.95 2.49 -11.13
C ILE A 64 7.00 3.08 -10.18
N GLY A 65 6.90 2.79 -8.87
CA GLY A 65 7.86 3.20 -7.85
C GLY A 65 9.28 2.71 -8.16
N GLY A 66 9.44 1.42 -8.41
CA GLY A 66 10.76 0.84 -8.70
C GLY A 66 11.34 1.34 -10.02
N ILE A 67 10.58 1.24 -11.12
CA ILE A 67 11.10 1.57 -12.47
C ILE A 67 11.32 3.09 -12.59
N ILE A 68 10.30 3.89 -12.30
CA ILE A 68 10.33 5.34 -12.53
C ILE A 68 10.87 6.06 -11.29
N GLY A 69 10.38 5.72 -10.10
CA GLY A 69 10.72 6.43 -8.87
C GLY A 69 12.14 6.21 -8.36
N HIS A 70 12.73 5.03 -8.58
CA HIS A 70 14.04 4.64 -8.05
C HIS A 70 15.07 4.36 -9.17
N GLY A 71 14.68 3.68 -10.24
CA GLY A 71 15.59 3.36 -11.34
C GLY A 71 15.91 4.56 -12.21
N PHE A 72 14.90 5.04 -12.92
CA PHE A 72 15.04 5.97 -14.06
C PHE A 72 14.63 7.40 -13.78
N LEU A 73 14.37 7.78 -12.52
CA LEU A 73 13.83 9.10 -12.18
C LEU A 73 14.60 10.27 -12.81
N TRP A 74 15.92 10.14 -12.87
CA TRP A 74 16.85 11.15 -13.37
C TRP A 74 16.77 11.39 -14.89
N TYR A 75 16.12 10.49 -15.63
CA TYR A 75 15.80 10.71 -17.04
C TYR A 75 14.56 11.60 -17.23
N PHE A 76 13.85 11.90 -16.14
CA PHE A 76 12.66 12.74 -16.15
C PHE A 76 12.95 14.10 -15.51
N THR A 77 12.70 15.19 -16.24
CA THR A 77 13.00 16.56 -15.81
C THR A 77 11.78 17.35 -15.34
N ALA A 78 10.57 16.78 -15.44
CA ALA A 78 9.37 17.50 -15.03
C ALA A 78 9.30 17.63 -13.49
N SER A 79 9.30 18.87 -13.01
CA SER A 79 9.04 19.24 -11.63
C SER A 79 7.60 19.73 -11.48
N TRP A 80 7.10 19.76 -10.24
CA TRP A 80 5.82 20.37 -9.90
C TRP A 80 6.05 21.50 -8.90
N GLU A 81 5.48 22.66 -9.19
CA GLU A 81 5.45 23.81 -8.28
C GLU A 81 4.01 24.14 -7.93
N ASN A 82 3.76 24.31 -6.63
CA ASN A 82 2.44 24.67 -6.15
C ASN A 82 2.14 26.16 -6.37
N PRO A 83 0.89 26.51 -6.72
CA PRO A 83 0.41 27.89 -6.65
C PRO A 83 0.67 28.52 -5.27
N GLN A 84 1.04 29.80 -5.24
CA GLN A 84 1.41 30.51 -4.00
C GLN A 84 0.35 30.40 -2.89
N TRP A 85 -0.92 30.46 -3.24
CA TRP A 85 -2.01 30.36 -2.25
C TRP A 85 -2.07 29.00 -1.54
N ILE A 86 -1.63 27.91 -2.20
CA ILE A 86 -1.48 26.59 -1.56
C ILE A 86 -0.33 26.65 -0.55
N ASN A 87 0.78 27.28 -0.94
CA ASN A 87 1.94 27.43 -0.06
C ASN A 87 1.60 28.23 1.20
N ASP A 88 0.83 29.31 1.05
CA ASP A 88 0.38 30.15 2.15
C ASP A 88 -0.56 29.40 3.12
N ILE A 89 -1.38 28.48 2.62
CA ILE A 89 -2.24 27.62 3.46
C ILE A 89 -1.38 26.65 4.26
N ILE A 90 -0.46 25.95 3.59
CA ILE A 90 0.40 24.96 4.24
C ILE A 90 1.24 25.62 5.35
N ALA A 91 1.82 26.79 5.08
CA ALA A 91 2.61 27.55 6.06
C ALA A 91 1.82 27.93 7.32
N LYS A 92 0.49 27.99 7.27
CA LYS A 92 -0.38 28.30 8.40
C LYS A 92 -0.79 27.08 9.22
N VAL A 93 -0.55 25.87 8.73
CA VAL A 93 -0.98 24.63 9.35
C VAL A 93 0.24 23.89 9.91
N PRO A 94 0.48 23.90 11.24
CA PRO A 94 1.75 23.46 11.82
C PRO A 94 2.12 21.99 11.58
N PHE A 95 1.14 21.15 11.24
CA PHE A 95 1.36 19.73 10.96
C PHE A 95 1.58 19.43 9.47
N LEU A 96 1.46 20.45 8.59
CA LEU A 96 1.70 20.28 7.16
C LEU A 96 3.14 20.66 6.80
N GLU A 97 3.99 19.65 6.70
CA GLU A 97 5.38 19.78 6.22
C GLU A 97 5.44 19.68 4.69
N MET A 98 5.98 20.71 4.03
CA MET A 98 6.43 20.61 2.64
C MET A 98 7.77 19.89 2.56
N HIS A 99 8.00 19.19 1.45
CA HIS A 99 9.33 18.69 1.12
C HIS A 99 9.75 19.19 -0.28
N GLU A 100 11.03 19.52 -0.43
CA GLU A 100 11.71 19.84 -1.70
C GLU A 100 11.36 18.81 -2.80
N PRO A 101 11.26 19.25 -4.06
CA PRO A 101 10.20 18.85 -4.97
C PRO A 101 10.11 17.33 -5.08
N ALA A 102 8.94 16.79 -4.77
CA ALA A 102 8.60 15.47 -5.30
C ALA A 102 8.73 15.59 -6.82
N TYR A 103 9.75 14.94 -7.38
CA TYR A 103 9.79 14.69 -8.81
C TYR A 103 8.42 14.16 -9.22
N ALA A 104 7.72 14.91 -10.07
CA ALA A 104 6.29 14.71 -10.32
C ALA A 104 5.96 13.26 -10.72
N TRP A 105 6.95 12.57 -11.27
CA TRP A 105 6.92 11.17 -11.70
C TRP A 105 6.84 10.13 -10.58
N LYS A 106 7.07 10.51 -9.31
CA LYS A 106 6.75 9.65 -8.16
C LYS A 106 5.26 9.66 -7.80
N LEU A 107 4.56 10.77 -8.09
CA LEU A 107 3.15 10.95 -7.72
C LEU A 107 2.22 9.86 -8.29
N PRO A 108 2.32 9.42 -9.56
CA PRO A 108 1.47 8.35 -10.06
C PRO A 108 1.56 7.06 -9.23
N GLY A 109 2.77 6.66 -8.83
CA GLY A 109 2.97 5.50 -7.96
C GLY A 109 2.33 5.69 -6.59
N TRP A 110 2.51 6.87 -6.00
CA TRP A 110 1.93 7.22 -4.70
C TRP A 110 0.40 7.18 -4.71
N ILE A 111 -0.24 7.82 -5.69
CA ILE A 111 -1.71 7.85 -5.81
C ILE A 111 -2.28 6.45 -6.04
N VAL A 112 -1.65 5.65 -6.92
CA VAL A 112 -2.07 4.27 -7.17
C VAL A 112 -1.92 3.41 -5.90
N SER A 113 -0.87 3.63 -5.10
CA SER A 113 -0.69 2.93 -3.83
C SER A 113 -1.76 3.28 -2.80
N MET A 114 -2.14 4.56 -2.67
CA MET A 114 -3.21 5.00 -1.76
C MET A 114 -4.55 4.37 -2.14
N LEU A 115 -4.86 4.32 -3.44
CA LEU A 115 -6.05 3.64 -3.95
C LEU A 115 -6.02 2.14 -3.63
N SER A 116 -4.86 1.50 -3.78
CA SER A 116 -4.67 0.10 -3.39
C SER A 116 -5.02 -0.12 -1.92
N ILE A 117 -4.45 0.69 -1.00
CA ILE A 117 -4.74 0.60 0.44
C ILE A 117 -6.24 0.77 0.72
N MET A 118 -6.88 1.75 0.08
CA MET A 118 -8.33 1.94 0.18
C MET A 118 -9.11 0.66 -0.17
N PHE A 119 -8.69 -0.07 -1.21
CA PHE A 119 -9.34 -1.33 -1.57
C PHE A 119 -9.13 -2.48 -0.58
N VAL A 120 -7.99 -2.58 0.12
CA VAL A 120 -7.84 -3.60 1.18
C VAL A 120 -8.67 -3.25 2.41
N GLU A 121 -8.86 -1.97 2.70
CA GLU A 121 -9.80 -1.51 3.72
C GLU A 121 -11.25 -1.82 3.33
N ARG A 122 -11.64 -1.57 2.06
CA ARG A 122 -12.94 -1.97 1.52
C ARG A 122 -13.18 -3.47 1.64
N ALA A 123 -12.15 -4.28 1.42
CA ALA A 123 -12.21 -5.72 1.62
C ALA A 123 -12.47 -6.06 3.09
N ALA A 124 -11.78 -5.42 4.03
CA ALA A 124 -12.02 -5.61 5.47
C ALA A 124 -13.43 -5.17 5.89
N ILE A 125 -13.92 -4.04 5.38
CA ILE A 125 -15.29 -3.55 5.62
C ILE A 125 -16.33 -4.54 5.08
N GLU A 126 -16.15 -5.06 3.87
CA GLU A 126 -17.08 -6.04 3.29
C GLU A 126 -17.05 -7.38 4.04
N GLN A 127 -15.89 -7.77 4.60
CA GLN A 127 -15.76 -8.97 5.42
C GLN A 127 -16.56 -8.89 6.73
N VAL A 128 -16.55 -7.73 7.40
CA VAL A 128 -17.32 -7.54 8.64
C VAL A 128 -18.79 -7.19 8.39
N ARG A 129 -19.15 -6.76 7.18
CA ARG A 129 -20.50 -6.28 6.84
C ARG A 129 -21.64 -7.24 7.29
N PRO A 130 -21.54 -8.58 7.16
CA PRO A 130 -22.61 -9.49 7.58
C PRO A 130 -22.83 -9.56 9.09
N ILE A 131 -21.86 -9.11 9.90
CA ILE A 131 -21.86 -9.24 11.37
C ILE A 131 -21.91 -7.89 12.10
N VAL A 132 -22.18 -6.79 11.37
CA VAL A 132 -22.37 -5.44 11.91
C VAL A 132 -23.69 -4.85 11.43
N LYS A 133 -24.22 -3.87 12.17
CA LYS A 133 -25.46 -3.18 11.76
C LYS A 133 -25.25 -2.47 10.40
N PRO A 134 -26.26 -2.45 9.51
CA PRO A 134 -26.12 -1.80 8.19
C PRO A 134 -25.69 -0.33 8.22
N GLY A 135 -26.07 0.42 9.27
CA GLY A 135 -25.63 1.80 9.48
C GLY A 135 -24.11 1.92 9.68
N ILE A 136 -23.53 1.03 10.48
CA ILE A 136 -22.09 1.00 10.77
C ILE A 136 -21.30 0.65 9.50
N GLY A 137 -21.74 -0.36 8.75
CA GLY A 137 -21.10 -0.72 7.48
C GLY A 137 -21.14 0.41 6.44
N ARG A 138 -22.21 1.22 6.41
CA ARG A 138 -22.26 2.43 5.57
C ARG A 138 -21.32 3.52 6.08
N ALA A 139 -21.27 3.74 7.39
CA ALA A 139 -20.36 4.72 7.99
C ALA A 139 -18.89 4.42 7.66
N PHE A 140 -18.41 3.18 7.85
CA PHE A 140 -17.05 2.80 7.49
C PHE A 140 -16.74 3.04 6.01
N ARG A 141 -17.70 2.75 5.13
CA ARG A 141 -17.56 3.00 3.69
C ARG A 141 -17.43 4.49 3.35
N THR A 142 -18.08 5.38 4.10
CA THR A 142 -17.97 6.82 3.91
C THR A 142 -16.67 7.34 4.49
N VAL A 143 -16.33 6.96 5.73
CA VAL A 143 -15.08 7.35 6.39
C VAL A 143 -13.88 6.99 5.54
N ASN A 144 -13.80 5.76 5.04
CA ASN A 144 -12.70 5.32 4.17
C ASN A 144 -12.57 6.13 2.86
N LEU A 145 -13.69 6.67 2.33
CA LEU A 145 -13.62 7.53 1.15
C LEU A 145 -13.12 8.94 1.50
N VAL A 146 -13.62 9.50 2.62
CA VAL A 146 -13.20 10.80 3.13
C VAL A 146 -11.71 10.76 3.45
N GLU A 147 -11.27 9.75 4.18
CA GLU A 147 -9.87 9.47 4.52
C GLU A 147 -8.97 9.46 3.29
N LEU A 148 -9.29 8.64 2.26
CA LEU A 148 -8.53 8.61 1.00
C LEU A 148 -8.39 10.01 0.38
N PHE A 149 -9.52 10.73 0.22
CA PHE A 149 -9.47 12.04 -0.41
C PHE A 149 -8.71 13.07 0.44
N THR A 150 -8.82 13.00 1.77
CA THR A 150 -8.07 13.86 2.68
C THR A 150 -6.57 13.64 2.52
N PHE A 151 -6.07 12.40 2.62
CA PHE A 151 -4.64 12.14 2.48
C PHE A 151 -4.13 12.40 1.05
N MET A 152 -4.95 12.12 0.04
CA MET A 152 -4.60 12.40 -1.36
C MET A 152 -4.48 13.91 -1.63
N ILE A 153 -5.41 14.72 -1.13
CA ILE A 153 -5.35 16.19 -1.24
C ILE A 153 -4.12 16.71 -0.49
N ILE A 154 -3.87 16.23 0.73
CA ILE A 154 -2.71 16.66 1.51
C ILE A 154 -1.41 16.28 0.79
N THR A 155 -1.31 15.07 0.23
CA THR A 155 -0.14 14.60 -0.52
C THR A 155 0.11 15.45 -1.76
N LEU A 156 -0.92 15.76 -2.53
CA LEU A 156 -0.80 16.60 -3.72
C LEU A 156 -0.45 18.05 -3.39
N ALA A 157 -0.98 18.56 -2.27
CA ALA A 157 -0.70 19.92 -1.82
C ALA A 157 0.72 20.06 -1.24
N THR A 158 1.21 19.06 -0.50
CA THR A 158 2.50 19.14 0.22
C THR A 158 3.66 18.49 -0.54
N LEU A 159 3.35 17.66 -1.54
CA LEU A 159 4.31 16.83 -2.28
C LEU A 159 5.20 15.98 -1.38
N ASN A 160 4.67 15.56 -0.22
CA ASN A 160 5.44 14.88 0.80
C ASN A 160 4.97 13.42 0.93
N PHE A 161 5.88 12.47 0.70
CA PHE A 161 5.60 11.04 0.79
C PHE A 161 5.10 10.61 2.17
N ARG A 162 5.44 11.35 3.22
CA ARG A 162 5.00 11.09 4.59
C ARG A 162 3.49 10.88 4.71
N TYR A 163 2.67 11.59 3.92
CA TYR A 163 1.22 11.44 3.99
C TYR A 163 0.72 10.17 3.30
N VAL A 164 1.45 9.65 2.30
CA VAL A 164 1.22 8.33 1.70
C VAL A 164 1.51 7.23 2.72
N GLU A 165 2.59 7.41 3.48
CA GLU A 165 2.96 6.50 4.55
C GLU A 165 1.94 6.52 5.69
N ILE A 166 1.52 7.70 6.17
CA ILE A 166 0.50 7.82 7.22
C ILE A 166 -0.83 7.20 6.78
N HIS A 167 -1.27 7.46 5.54
CA HIS A 167 -2.45 6.81 4.96
C HIS A 167 -2.34 5.28 5.00
N SER A 168 -1.20 4.74 4.56
CA SER A 168 -0.95 3.30 4.54
C SER A 168 -0.91 2.69 5.94
N GLY A 169 -0.25 3.37 6.88
CA GLY A 169 -0.18 2.97 8.29
C GLY A 169 -1.56 2.99 8.95
N TYR A 170 -2.34 4.06 8.76
CA TYR A 170 -3.72 4.15 9.25
C TYR A 170 -4.59 3.03 8.65
N GLY A 171 -4.60 2.88 7.33
CA GLY A 171 -5.44 1.91 6.66
C GLY A 171 -5.13 0.47 7.08
N LEU A 172 -3.85 0.09 7.22
CA LEU A 172 -3.48 -1.26 7.63
C LEU A 172 -3.56 -1.48 9.15
N MET A 173 -2.92 -0.62 9.95
CA MET A 173 -2.75 -0.84 11.40
C MET A 173 -3.96 -0.41 12.21
N PHE A 174 -4.78 0.52 11.72
CA PHE A 174 -6.01 0.91 12.40
C PHE A 174 -7.23 0.23 11.77
N VAL A 175 -7.48 0.45 10.47
CA VAL A 175 -8.72 -0.03 9.83
C VAL A 175 -8.70 -1.54 9.59
N VAL A 176 -7.75 -2.06 8.82
CA VAL A 176 -7.69 -3.50 8.50
C VAL A 176 -7.47 -4.33 9.78
N LEU A 177 -6.54 -3.93 10.66
CA LEU A 177 -6.28 -4.63 11.92
C LEU A 177 -7.55 -4.73 12.78
N SER A 178 -8.25 -3.63 13.03
CA SER A 178 -9.42 -3.62 13.91
C SER A 178 -10.59 -4.41 13.31
N LEU A 179 -10.86 -4.25 12.00
CA LEU A 179 -11.97 -4.91 11.33
C LEU A 179 -11.72 -6.41 11.16
N GLN A 180 -10.52 -6.82 10.73
CA GLN A 180 -10.17 -8.24 10.63
C GLN A 180 -10.01 -8.88 12.01
N GLY A 181 -9.55 -8.12 13.00
CA GLY A 181 -9.50 -8.53 14.40
C GLY A 181 -10.90 -8.84 14.92
N TYR A 182 -11.83 -7.91 14.74
CA TYR A 182 -13.24 -8.13 15.07
C TYR A 182 -13.84 -9.32 14.31
N ALA A 183 -13.61 -9.42 13.00
CA ALA A 183 -14.08 -10.55 12.19
C ALA A 183 -13.56 -11.89 12.72
N TYR A 184 -12.28 -11.98 13.07
CA TYR A 184 -11.67 -13.19 13.60
C TYR A 184 -12.22 -13.53 14.98
N LEU A 185 -12.32 -12.55 15.89
CA LEU A 185 -12.87 -12.77 17.24
C LEU A 185 -14.31 -13.29 17.19
N ARG A 186 -15.13 -12.80 16.25
CA ARG A 186 -16.56 -13.16 16.14
C ARG A 186 -16.82 -14.42 15.34
N THR A 187 -15.98 -14.75 14.38
CA THR A 187 -16.29 -15.81 13.40
C THR A 187 -15.23 -16.90 13.26
N LYS A 188 -14.07 -16.72 13.90
CA LYS A 188 -12.88 -17.57 13.78
C LYS A 188 -12.50 -17.84 12.32
N ASN A 189 -12.68 -16.83 11.46
CA ASN A 189 -12.32 -16.95 10.04
C ASN A 189 -10.79 -16.94 9.89
N GLU A 190 -10.21 -18.08 9.53
CA GLU A 190 -8.75 -18.22 9.35
C GLU A 190 -8.18 -17.29 8.27
N GLY A 191 -8.99 -16.87 7.28
CA GLY A 191 -8.59 -15.82 6.34
C GLY A 191 -8.38 -14.47 7.02
N SER A 192 -9.25 -14.10 7.97
CA SER A 192 -9.07 -12.88 8.78
C SER A 192 -7.82 -12.97 9.67
N LYS A 193 -7.52 -14.14 10.23
CA LYS A 193 -6.28 -14.38 10.99
C LYS A 193 -5.03 -14.16 10.14
N LEU A 194 -5.02 -14.68 8.90
CA LEU A 194 -3.91 -14.47 7.97
C LEU A 194 -3.75 -12.98 7.63
N PHE A 195 -4.84 -12.23 7.49
CA PHE A 195 -4.76 -10.78 7.34
C PHE A 195 -4.10 -10.09 8.54
N LEU A 196 -4.41 -10.50 9.77
CA LEU A 196 -3.75 -9.95 10.97
C LEU A 196 -2.24 -10.21 10.97
N ILE A 197 -1.82 -11.41 10.57
CA ILE A 197 -0.40 -11.75 10.43
C ILE A 197 0.25 -10.91 9.33
N GLY A 198 -0.42 -10.73 8.19
CA GLY A 198 0.04 -9.86 7.11
C GLY A 198 0.23 -8.41 7.56
N VAL A 199 -0.74 -7.85 8.30
CA VAL A 199 -0.62 -6.50 8.89
C VAL A 199 0.56 -6.42 9.86
N PHE A 200 0.78 -7.45 10.69
CA PHE A 200 1.93 -7.46 11.60
C PHE A 200 3.27 -7.44 10.86
N VAL A 201 3.42 -8.23 9.79
CA VAL A 201 4.63 -8.21 8.95
C VAL A 201 4.80 -6.85 8.25
N ALA A 202 3.72 -6.26 7.73
CA ALA A 202 3.74 -4.92 7.14
C ALA A 202 4.10 -3.82 8.17
N ALA A 203 3.66 -3.95 9.42
CA ALA A 203 4.04 -3.02 10.49
C ALA A 203 5.53 -3.11 10.81
N ILE A 204 6.13 -4.31 10.80
CA ILE A 204 7.59 -4.47 10.94
C ILE A 204 8.32 -3.80 9.76
N ALA A 205 7.82 -3.99 8.53
CA ALA A 205 8.38 -3.33 7.34
C ALA A 205 8.38 -1.80 7.49
N ALA A 206 7.24 -1.23 7.90
CA ALA A 206 7.10 0.20 8.14
C ALA A 206 8.04 0.71 9.24
N LEU A 207 8.19 -0.03 10.35
CA LEU A 207 9.13 0.33 11.41
C LEU A 207 10.59 0.34 10.93
N ILE A 208 10.98 -0.63 10.10
CA ILE A 208 12.34 -0.67 9.52
C ILE A 208 12.56 0.53 8.60
N PHE A 209 11.58 0.85 7.76
CA PHE A 209 11.61 2.01 6.88
C PHE A 209 11.74 3.33 7.66
N MET A 210 10.83 3.59 8.62
CA MET A 210 10.80 4.83 9.41
C MET A 210 12.05 5.06 10.26
N ASN A 211 12.70 3.99 10.71
CA ASN A 211 13.91 4.08 11.54
C ASN A 211 15.19 3.93 10.70
N GLU A 212 15.08 3.95 9.37
CA GLU A 212 16.19 3.83 8.42
C GLU A 212 17.14 2.65 8.70
N ILE A 213 16.59 1.53 9.21
CA ILE A 213 17.38 0.37 9.60
C ILE A 213 17.82 -0.37 8.34
N GLY A 214 19.11 -0.33 8.03
CA GLY A 214 19.73 -1.02 6.89
C GLY A 214 20.85 -1.96 7.30
N ILE A 215 21.12 -2.99 6.49
CA ILE A 215 22.27 -3.89 6.67
C ILE A 215 23.52 -3.30 6.01
N SER A 216 23.34 -2.77 4.80
CA SER A 216 24.42 -2.13 4.02
C SER A 216 23.83 -1.20 2.97
N LYS A 217 24.69 -0.47 2.25
CA LYS A 217 24.28 0.31 1.07
C LYS A 217 23.68 -0.52 -0.06
N TRP A 218 23.85 -1.85 -0.08
CA TRP A 218 23.27 -2.75 -1.08
C TRP A 218 22.02 -3.48 -0.58
N PHE A 219 21.64 -3.26 0.67
CA PHE A 219 20.40 -3.78 1.25
C PHE A 219 20.01 -2.88 2.43
N ASN A 220 19.49 -1.71 2.08
CA ASN A 220 19.14 -0.63 2.99
C ASN A 220 17.69 -0.77 3.49
N HIS A 221 17.19 0.25 4.18
CA HIS A 221 15.85 0.23 4.77
C HIS A 221 14.72 0.14 3.75
N PHE A 222 14.88 0.69 2.53
CA PHE A 222 13.92 0.52 1.44
C PHE A 222 13.83 -0.96 1.05
N ASP A 223 14.98 -1.59 0.79
CA ASP A 223 15.04 -2.96 0.30
C ASP A 223 14.46 -3.98 1.30
N ILE A 224 14.80 -3.80 2.58
CA ILE A 224 14.29 -4.67 3.65
C ILE A 224 12.78 -4.48 3.80
N SER A 225 12.31 -3.22 3.79
CA SER A 225 10.88 -2.91 3.88
C SER A 225 10.10 -3.51 2.72
N HIS A 226 10.52 -3.30 1.47
CA HIS A 226 9.88 -3.86 0.28
C HIS A 226 9.90 -5.40 0.28
N THR A 227 11.00 -6.01 0.71
CA THR A 227 11.07 -7.47 0.85
C THR A 227 10.03 -7.99 1.86
N LEU A 228 9.91 -7.35 3.02
CA LEU A 228 8.90 -7.70 4.01
C LEU A 228 7.47 -7.39 3.54
N MET A 229 7.27 -6.31 2.77
CA MET A 229 6.00 -6.01 2.12
C MET A 229 5.61 -7.10 1.12
N ALA A 230 6.54 -7.66 0.35
CA ALA A 230 6.27 -8.78 -0.54
C ALA A 230 5.83 -10.03 0.25
N VAL A 231 6.47 -10.30 1.39
CA VAL A 231 6.06 -11.37 2.31
C VAL A 231 4.65 -11.11 2.85
N ALA A 232 4.36 -9.90 3.31
CA ALA A 232 3.04 -9.51 3.80
C ALA A 232 1.97 -9.65 2.71
N ALA A 233 2.25 -9.21 1.48
CA ALA A 233 1.36 -9.34 0.33
C ALA A 233 1.04 -10.81 0.01
N PHE A 234 2.04 -11.70 0.08
CA PHE A 234 1.82 -13.13 -0.10
C PHE A 234 0.96 -13.74 1.03
N ILE A 235 1.11 -13.28 2.26
CA ILE A 235 0.26 -13.67 3.39
C ILE A 235 -1.18 -13.16 3.20
N PHE A 236 -1.36 -11.91 2.76
CA PHE A 236 -2.67 -11.36 2.39
C PHE A 236 -3.32 -12.18 1.27
N TYR A 237 -2.55 -12.63 0.28
CA TYR A 237 -3.06 -13.50 -0.78
C TYR A 237 -3.61 -14.81 -0.21
N LYS A 238 -2.84 -15.50 0.64
CA LYS A 238 -3.31 -16.73 1.32
C LYS A 238 -4.56 -16.46 2.14
N GLY A 239 -4.59 -15.34 2.86
CA GLY A 239 -5.75 -14.89 3.63
C GLY A 239 -6.97 -14.66 2.74
N ALA A 240 -6.79 -14.04 1.57
CA ALA A 240 -7.84 -13.72 0.62
C ALA A 240 -8.48 -14.99 0.07
N VAL A 241 -7.67 -15.96 -0.36
CA VAL A 241 -8.16 -17.27 -0.84
C VAL A 241 -8.98 -17.95 0.25
N LYS A 242 -8.45 -18.04 1.48
CA LYS A 242 -9.12 -18.72 2.58
C LYS A 242 -10.43 -18.03 3.00
N MET A 243 -10.41 -16.70 3.05
CA MET A 243 -11.58 -15.89 3.38
C MET A 243 -12.71 -16.08 2.35
N LEU A 244 -12.36 -16.09 1.07
CA LEU A 244 -13.32 -16.30 -0.03
C LEU A 244 -13.91 -17.72 -0.02
N GLU A 245 -13.08 -18.74 0.20
CA GLU A 245 -13.51 -20.14 0.34
C GLU A 245 -14.54 -20.30 1.48
N ILE A 246 -14.20 -19.84 2.69
CA ILE A 246 -15.07 -19.93 3.87
C ILE A 246 -16.38 -19.18 3.65
N ASN A 247 -16.32 -17.97 3.09
CA ASN A 247 -17.50 -17.16 2.86
C ASN A 247 -18.41 -17.76 1.78
N HIS A 248 -17.85 -18.39 0.76
CA HIS A 248 -18.63 -19.10 -0.24
C HIS A 248 -19.33 -20.32 0.36
N ALA A 249 -18.61 -21.15 1.13
CA ALA A 249 -19.18 -22.32 1.79
C ALA A 249 -20.34 -21.97 2.74
N ARG A 250 -20.28 -20.81 3.42
CA ARG A 250 -21.37 -20.31 4.28
C ARG A 250 -22.59 -19.81 3.53
N ARG A 251 -22.49 -19.46 2.24
CA ARG A 251 -23.63 -18.98 1.42
C ARG A 251 -24.38 -20.10 0.72
N VAL A 252 -23.73 -21.24 0.52
CA VAL A 252 -24.30 -22.41 -0.19
C VAL A 252 -24.91 -23.42 0.80
N ARG A 253 -24.63 -23.27 2.10
CA ARG A 253 -25.33 -23.96 3.19
C ARG A 253 -26.56 -23.16 3.61
#